data_AF-A0A0F9FGV3-F1
#
_entry.id   AF-A0A0F9FGV3-F1
#
_cell.length_a   1.000
_cell.length_b   1.000
_cell.length_c   1.000
_cell.angle_alpha   90.00
_cell.angle_beta   90.00
_cell.angle_gamma   90.00
#
_symmetry.space_group_name_H-M   'P 1'
#
loop_
_entity.id
_entity.type
_entity.pdbx_description
1 polymer ?
#
loop_
_entity_poly.entity_id
_entity_poly.type
_entity_poly.pdbx_seq_one_letter_code
_entity_poly.pdbx_strand_id
1 'polypeptide(L)'
;MAKTKASRWFHVTDRSRAWEDFYRDRWSYDKSVRTSHGVNCSGSCSWEVFVKDGLITWELQKTDWPQINSETPNYEPRGCQRGISSSWYVYSPVRPKYPYVRGCLLDFYREEKDKGKDPVEAWAAIVEDPERSKTYKRARGK
;
A
#
# COMPACT_ATOMS: atom_id res chain seq x y z
N MET A 1 -62.59 9.73 6.73
CA MET A 1 -61.25 9.52 7.33
C MET A 1 -60.61 10.88 7.56
N ALA A 2 -60.37 11.25 8.81
CA ALA A 2 -59.86 12.57 9.17
C ALA A 2 -58.40 12.72 8.69
N LYS A 3 -58.13 13.74 7.88
CA LYS A 3 -56.76 14.14 7.50
C LYS A 3 -56.05 14.63 8.77
N THR A 4 -55.11 13.86 9.28
CA THR A 4 -54.22 14.28 10.37
C THR A 4 -53.53 15.57 9.97
N LYS A 5 -53.66 16.63 10.78
CA LYS A 5 -52.96 17.92 10.56
C LYS A 5 -51.45 17.65 10.57
N ALA A 6 -50.78 17.90 9.44
CA ALA A 6 -49.33 17.82 9.36
C ALA A 6 -48.68 18.73 10.41
N SER A 7 -47.57 18.28 11.01
CA SER A 7 -46.81 19.07 11.98
C SER A 7 -46.40 20.42 11.38
N ARG A 8 -46.53 21.51 12.15
CA ARG A 8 -45.99 22.83 11.79
C ARG A 8 -44.47 22.87 11.69
N TRP A 9 -43.78 21.95 12.38
CA TRP A 9 -42.32 21.96 12.55
C TRP A 9 -41.58 21.02 11.61
N PHE A 10 -42.27 20.03 11.05
CA PHE A 10 -41.65 19.01 10.21
C PHE A 10 -42.38 18.95 8.87
N HIS A 11 -41.60 19.02 7.79
CA HIS A 11 -42.08 18.89 6.43
C HIS A 11 -41.35 17.73 5.75
N VAL A 12 -42.10 16.74 5.28
CA VAL A 12 -41.57 15.66 4.44
C VAL A 12 -41.56 16.16 3.00
N THR A 13 -40.39 16.08 2.37
CA THR A 13 -40.15 16.55 1.01
C THR A 13 -39.91 15.38 0.06
N ASP A 14 -40.40 15.49 -1.17
CA ASP A 14 -40.18 14.56 -2.28
C ASP A 14 -39.06 15.02 -3.24
N ARG A 15 -38.43 16.17 -2.97
CA ARG A 15 -37.27 16.69 -3.70
C ARG A 15 -36.21 15.61 -3.94
N SER A 16 -35.61 15.68 -5.13
CA SER A 16 -34.56 14.76 -5.55
C SER A 16 -33.35 14.77 -4.62
N ARG A 17 -32.83 13.57 -4.32
CA ARG A 17 -31.59 13.32 -3.56
C ARG A 17 -30.50 12.69 -4.43
N ALA A 18 -30.57 12.88 -5.75
CA ALA A 18 -29.64 12.28 -6.72
C ALA A 18 -28.17 12.67 -6.46
N TRP A 19 -27.89 13.83 -5.85
CA TRP A 19 -26.52 14.24 -5.50
C TRP A 19 -25.81 13.25 -4.54
N GLU A 20 -26.57 12.45 -3.78
CA GLU A 20 -26.02 11.44 -2.88
C GLU A 20 -25.32 10.29 -3.62
N ASP A 21 -25.63 10.09 -4.91
CA ASP A 21 -24.97 9.07 -5.75
C ASP A 21 -23.47 9.32 -5.87
N PHE A 22 -23.01 10.57 -5.74
CA PHE A 22 -21.59 10.90 -5.67
C PHE A 22 -20.86 10.13 -4.56
N TYR A 23 -21.42 10.12 -3.34
CA TYR A 23 -20.81 9.42 -2.21
C TYR A 23 -21.00 7.89 -2.31
N ARG A 24 -22.13 7.44 -2.86
CA ARG A 24 -22.38 6.01 -3.12
C ARG A 24 -21.36 5.45 -4.11
N ASP A 25 -21.09 6.19 -5.18
CA ASP A 25 -20.08 5.79 -6.15
C ASP A 25 -18.66 5.87 -5.58
N ARG A 26 -18.35 6.89 -4.77
CA ARG A 26 -17.05 6.95 -4.09
C ARG A 26 -16.78 5.71 -3.22
N TRP A 27 -17.81 5.21 -2.53
CA TRP A 27 -17.73 4.02 -1.68
C TRP A 27 -17.74 2.70 -2.46
N SER A 28 -18.31 2.69 -3.67
CA SER A 28 -18.34 1.50 -4.52
C SER A 28 -16.92 1.10 -4.96
N TYR A 29 -16.74 -0.18 -5.25
CA TYR A 29 -15.47 -0.76 -5.66
C TYR A 29 -15.72 -1.96 -6.59
N ASP A 30 -14.73 -2.31 -7.41
CA ASP A 30 -14.82 -3.38 -8.40
C ASP A 30 -14.72 -4.75 -7.73
N LYS A 31 -13.77 -4.86 -6.79
CA LYS A 31 -13.51 -6.06 -6.00
C LYS A 31 -12.81 -5.73 -4.70
N SER A 32 -12.85 -6.68 -3.78
CA SER A 32 -12.06 -6.65 -2.56
C SER A 32 -11.17 -7.88 -2.46
N VAL A 33 -10.03 -7.76 -1.79
CA VAL A 33 -9.02 -8.81 -1.66
C VAL A 33 -8.57 -8.91 -0.22
N ARG A 34 -8.54 -10.13 0.33
CA ARG A 34 -7.98 -10.38 1.67
C ARG A 34 -6.46 -10.34 1.63
N THR A 35 -5.86 -9.61 2.56
CA THR A 35 -4.40 -9.57 2.76
C THR A 35 -4.05 -9.33 4.23
N SER A 36 -2.77 -9.14 4.52
CA SER A 36 -2.21 -8.76 5.82
C SER A 36 -0.96 -7.87 5.61
N HIS A 37 -0.44 -7.30 6.69
CA HIS A 37 0.77 -6.49 6.67
C HIS A 37 1.99 -7.30 7.11
N GLY A 38 2.92 -7.53 6.18
CA GLY A 38 4.21 -8.19 6.42
C GLY A 38 5.23 -7.29 7.12
N VAL A 39 4.84 -6.70 8.26
CA VAL A 39 5.68 -5.80 9.08
C VAL A 39 5.80 -6.35 10.49
N ASN A 40 6.96 -6.16 11.12
CA ASN A 40 7.25 -6.66 12.47
C ASN A 40 6.50 -5.86 13.56
N CYS A 41 5.20 -6.08 13.70
CA CYS A 41 4.34 -5.32 14.61
C CYS A 41 3.53 -6.17 15.61
N SER A 42 3.74 -7.49 15.63
CA SER A 42 2.94 -8.52 16.33
C SER A 42 1.44 -8.56 16.02
N GLY A 43 0.93 -7.63 15.20
CA GLY A 43 -0.49 -7.49 14.91
C GLY A 43 -1.07 -8.67 14.14
N SER A 44 -0.43 -9.11 13.05
CA SER A 44 -0.97 -10.16 12.17
C SER A 44 -2.45 -9.93 11.77
N CYS A 45 -2.85 -8.66 11.63
CA CYS A 45 -4.25 -8.29 11.39
C CYS A 45 -4.62 -8.64 9.94
N SER A 46 -5.81 -9.22 9.73
CA SER A 46 -6.36 -9.47 8.40
C SER A 46 -7.08 -8.22 7.92
N TRP A 47 -6.81 -7.85 6.66
CA TRP A 47 -7.37 -6.67 6.02
C TRP A 47 -8.09 -7.06 4.74
N GLU A 48 -9.07 -6.25 4.39
CA GLU A 48 -9.74 -6.23 3.10
C GLU A 48 -9.30 -4.98 2.36
N VAL A 49 -8.59 -5.19 1.25
CA VAL A 49 -8.16 -4.12 0.35
C VAL A 49 -9.19 -3.98 -0.76
N PHE A 50 -9.62 -2.75 -1.01
CA PHE A 50 -10.61 -2.43 -2.04
C PHE A 50 -9.92 -1.91 -3.31
N VAL A 51 -10.37 -2.41 -4.45
CA VAL A 51 -9.89 -2.02 -5.77
C VAL A 51 -11.03 -1.34 -6.51
N LYS A 52 -10.79 -0.13 -7.02
CA LYS A 52 -11.72 0.62 -7.88
C LYS A 52 -10.94 1.15 -9.08
N ASP A 53 -11.52 1.03 -10.27
CA ASP A 53 -10.89 1.39 -11.55
C ASP A 53 -9.54 0.69 -11.76
N GLY A 54 -9.43 -0.56 -11.28
CA GLY A 54 -8.19 -1.34 -11.35
C GLY A 54 -7.05 -0.88 -10.43
N LEU A 55 -7.29 0.09 -9.53
CA LEU A 55 -6.31 0.62 -8.58
C LEU A 55 -6.68 0.29 -7.14
N ILE A 56 -5.69 0.04 -6.29
CA ILE A 56 -5.89 -0.08 -4.84
C ILE A 56 -6.26 1.31 -4.30
N THR A 57 -7.39 1.42 -3.60
CA THR A 57 -7.91 2.73 -3.17
C THR A 57 -7.88 2.92 -1.66
N TRP A 58 -8.37 1.95 -0.88
CA TRP A 58 -8.32 1.94 0.58
C TRP A 58 -8.39 0.51 1.11
N GLU A 59 -8.33 0.38 2.43
CA GLU A 59 -8.43 -0.89 3.12
C GLU A 59 -9.25 -0.75 4.40
N LEU A 60 -9.89 -1.83 4.83
CA LEU A 60 -10.58 -1.93 6.12
C LEU A 60 -10.23 -3.26 6.78
N GLN A 61 -10.39 -3.33 8.08
CA GLN A 61 -10.14 -4.57 8.80
C GLN A 61 -11.14 -5.66 8.40
N LYS A 62 -10.65 -6.90 8.30
CA LYS A 62 -11.52 -8.08 8.25
C LYS A 62 -12.00 -8.44 9.66
N THR A 63 -13.26 -8.83 9.75
CA THR A 63 -13.93 -9.13 11.01
C THR A 63 -14.36 -10.58 11.16
N ASP A 64 -14.02 -11.44 10.19
CA ASP A 64 -14.44 -12.83 10.13
C ASP A 64 -13.39 -13.80 10.72
N TRP A 65 -12.75 -13.39 11.82
CA TRP A 65 -11.88 -14.29 12.57
C TRP A 65 -12.71 -15.41 13.21
N PRO A 66 -12.25 -16.68 13.17
CA PRO A 66 -12.90 -17.75 13.92
C PRO A 66 -13.00 -17.40 15.40
N GLN A 67 -14.18 -17.58 15.99
CA GLN A 67 -14.38 -17.43 17.42
C GLN A 67 -13.61 -18.53 18.16
N ILE A 68 -12.87 -18.15 19.20
CA ILE A 68 -12.10 -19.12 20.00
C ILE A 68 -13.05 -19.99 20.83
N ASN A 69 -13.97 -19.35 21.55
CA ASN A 69 -15.01 -19.98 22.37
C ASN A 69 -16.12 -18.96 22.71
N SER A 70 -17.21 -19.42 23.34
CA SER A 70 -18.37 -18.58 23.71
C SER A 70 -18.14 -17.64 24.89
N GLU A 71 -17.04 -17.80 25.64
CA GLU A 71 -16.77 -17.04 26.87
C GLU A 71 -15.84 -15.85 26.65
N THR A 72 -15.10 -15.83 25.55
CA THR A 72 -14.12 -14.78 25.22
C THR A 72 -14.61 -13.87 24.10
N PRO A 73 -14.37 -12.56 24.17
CA PRO A 73 -14.66 -11.65 23.07
C PRO A 73 -13.90 -12.06 21.80
N ASN A 74 -14.53 -11.83 20.64
CA ASN A 74 -13.88 -12.02 19.35
C ASN A 74 -12.71 -11.06 19.14
N TYR A 75 -11.76 -11.44 18.29
CA TYR A 75 -10.59 -10.61 17.96
C TYR A 75 -10.88 -9.43 17.05
N GLU A 76 -11.98 -9.50 16.30
CA GLU A 76 -12.33 -8.45 15.35
C GLU A 76 -12.54 -7.10 16.04
N PRO A 77 -12.18 -5.97 15.38
CA PRO A 77 -11.60 -5.88 14.03
C PRO A 77 -10.07 -5.97 13.99
N ARG A 78 -9.37 -5.98 15.13
CA ARG A 78 -7.93 -5.69 15.21
C ARG A 78 -7.59 -4.38 14.44
N GLY A 79 -6.43 -4.34 13.77
CA GLY A 79 -5.96 -3.20 12.98
C GLY A 79 -5.27 -2.11 13.81
N CYS A 80 -4.67 -1.14 13.13
CA CYS A 80 -4.03 0.03 13.75
C CYS A 80 -3.90 1.17 12.73
N GLN A 81 -3.59 2.37 13.21
CA GLN A 81 -3.43 3.57 12.37
C GLN A 81 -2.27 3.48 11.35
N ARG A 82 -1.32 2.58 11.58
CA ARG A 82 -0.23 2.32 10.62
C ARG A 82 -0.68 1.38 9.51
N GLY A 83 -1.55 0.41 9.82
CA GLY A 83 -2.11 -0.49 8.84
C GLY A 83 -3.10 0.19 7.90
N ILE A 84 -4.02 1.01 8.43
CA ILE A 84 -5.06 1.68 7.63
C ILE A 84 -4.49 2.64 6.56
N SER A 85 -3.23 3.05 6.69
CA SER A 85 -2.57 3.96 5.75
C SER A 85 -1.65 3.25 4.74
N SER A 86 -1.56 1.91 4.75
CA SER A 86 -0.63 1.16 3.91
C SER A 86 -0.89 1.35 2.40
N SER A 87 -2.16 1.43 2.00
CA SER A 87 -2.58 1.72 0.61
C SER A 87 -1.93 2.97 -0.01
N TRP A 88 -1.48 3.94 0.80
CA TRP A 88 -0.73 5.11 0.32
C TRP A 88 0.56 4.73 -0.42
N TYR A 89 1.31 3.73 0.09
CA TYR A 89 2.63 3.40 -0.44
C TYR A 89 2.62 2.93 -1.89
N VAL A 90 1.52 2.33 -2.35
CA VAL A 90 1.41 1.74 -3.70
C VAL A 90 1.59 2.80 -4.80
N TYR A 91 1.22 4.06 -4.55
CA TYR A 91 1.35 5.13 -5.55
C TYR A 91 2.07 6.37 -5.01
N SER A 92 2.59 6.28 -3.79
CA SER A 92 3.35 7.35 -3.15
C SER A 92 4.58 7.79 -3.95
N PRO A 93 5.04 9.04 -3.76
CA PRO A 93 6.28 9.54 -4.38
C PRO A 93 7.54 8.79 -3.93
N VAL A 94 7.46 8.01 -2.84
CA VAL A 94 8.59 7.25 -2.30
C VAL A 94 8.65 5.80 -2.81
N ARG A 95 7.71 5.37 -3.67
CA ARG A 95 7.69 4.00 -4.19
C ARG A 95 8.87 3.75 -5.15
N PRO A 96 9.76 2.78 -4.86
CA PRO A 96 10.75 2.32 -5.84
C PRO A 96 10.02 1.65 -7.01
N LYS A 97 10.26 2.15 -8.24
CA LYS A 97 9.62 1.63 -9.46
C LYS A 97 10.55 0.75 -10.30
N TYR A 98 11.85 0.89 -10.09
CA TYR A 98 12.89 0.21 -10.88
C TYR A 98 13.99 -0.34 -9.96
N PRO A 99 14.80 -1.30 -10.43
CA PRO A 99 16.06 -1.63 -9.78
C PRO A 99 17.01 -0.43 -9.82
N TYR A 100 17.63 -0.09 -8.68
CA TYR A 100 18.59 0.99 -8.58
C TYR A 100 19.98 0.45 -8.25
N VAL A 101 21.00 1.04 -8.88
CA VAL A 101 22.41 0.82 -8.57
C VAL A 101 23.07 2.19 -8.38
N ARG A 102 24.06 2.28 -7.50
CA ARG A 102 24.85 3.50 -7.32
C ARG A 102 25.57 3.84 -8.62
N GLY A 103 25.38 5.06 -9.15
CA GLY A 103 25.91 5.49 -10.46
C GLY A 103 27.38 5.11 -10.70
N CYS A 104 28.29 5.56 -9.83
CA CYS A 104 29.72 5.25 -9.98
C CYS A 104 30.05 3.75 -9.98
N LEU A 105 29.28 2.92 -9.24
CA LEU A 105 29.47 1.47 -9.29
C LEU A 105 29.01 0.89 -10.62
N LEU A 106 27.87 1.36 -11.12
CA LEU A 106 27.31 0.93 -12.39
C LEU A 106 28.21 1.34 -13.57
N ASP A 107 28.81 2.53 -13.51
CA ASP A 107 29.73 3.04 -14.51
C ASP A 107 30.99 2.16 -14.59
N PHE A 108 31.63 1.86 -13.44
CA PHE A 108 32.76 0.93 -13.41
C PHE A 108 32.38 -0.47 -13.94
N TYR A 109 31.20 -0.97 -13.56
CA TYR A 109 30.75 -2.29 -14.02
C TYR A 109 30.55 -2.33 -15.53
N ARG A 110 29.92 -1.30 -16.11
CA ARG A 110 29.75 -1.18 -17.56
C ARG A 110 31.08 -1.04 -18.28
N GLU A 111 31.99 -0.23 -17.77
CA GLU A 111 33.33 -0.07 -18.34
C GLU A 111 34.09 -1.41 -18.43
N GLU A 112 34.05 -2.23 -17.37
CA GLU A 112 34.71 -3.54 -17.38
C GLU A 112 33.99 -4.56 -18.28
N LYS A 113 32.65 -4.52 -18.33
CA LYS A 113 31.85 -5.32 -19.26
C LYS A 113 32.13 -4.96 -20.71
N ASP A 114 32.31 -3.67 -21.02
CA ASP A 114 32.61 -3.16 -22.36
C ASP A 114 34.03 -3.54 -22.82
N LYS A 115 34.94 -3.81 -21.88
CA LYS A 115 36.26 -4.42 -22.15
C LYS A 115 36.20 -5.91 -22.49
N GLY A 116 35.01 -6.51 -22.52
CA GLY A 116 34.80 -7.91 -22.86
C GLY A 116 34.91 -8.89 -21.70
N LYS A 117 35.10 -8.41 -20.46
CA LYS A 117 35.15 -9.28 -19.28
C LYS A 117 33.82 -9.96 -19.02
N ASP A 118 33.86 -11.18 -18.49
CA ASP A 118 32.65 -11.81 -17.97
C ASP A 118 32.14 -11.09 -16.69
N PRO A 119 30.89 -11.33 -16.24
CA PRO A 119 30.34 -10.65 -15.06
C PRO A 119 31.15 -10.82 -13.76
N VAL A 120 31.79 -11.97 -13.56
CA VAL A 120 32.61 -12.28 -12.39
C VAL A 120 33.96 -11.57 -12.49
N GLU A 121 34.61 -11.63 -13.65
CA GLU A 121 35.85 -10.90 -13.94
C GLU A 121 35.68 -9.38 -13.84
N ALA A 122 34.57 -8.85 -14.38
CA ALA A 122 34.23 -7.43 -14.30
C ALA A 122 34.02 -6.99 -12.85
N TRP A 123 33.40 -7.83 -12.03
CA TRP A 123 33.23 -7.56 -10.60
C TRP A 123 34.57 -7.60 -9.85
N ALA A 124 35.39 -8.63 -10.09
CA ALA A 124 36.73 -8.78 -9.50
C ALA A 124 37.59 -7.53 -9.75
N ALA A 125 37.60 -7.05 -11.00
CA ALA A 125 38.32 -5.85 -11.41
C ALA A 125 37.89 -4.55 -10.69
N ILE A 126 36.73 -4.51 -10.05
CA ILE A 126 36.24 -3.35 -9.30
C ILE A 126 36.49 -3.50 -7.80
N VAL A 127 36.26 -4.69 -7.25
CA VAL A 127 36.37 -4.90 -5.80
C VAL A 127 37.81 -5.07 -5.34
N GLU A 128 38.68 -5.60 -6.19
CA GLU A 128 40.11 -5.82 -5.93
C GLU A 128 40.94 -4.54 -6.18
N ASP A 129 40.42 -3.58 -6.95
CA ASP A 129 41.03 -2.25 -7.09
C ASP A 129 40.74 -1.39 -5.83
N PRO A 130 41.76 -1.03 -5.02
CA PRO A 130 41.55 -0.29 -3.78
C PRO A 130 40.89 1.08 -3.97
N GLU A 131 41.19 1.78 -5.06
CA GLU A 131 40.68 3.12 -5.33
C GLU A 131 39.25 3.09 -5.84
N ARG A 132 38.93 2.20 -6.79
CA ARG A 132 37.54 1.98 -7.25
C ARG A 132 36.65 1.50 -6.11
N SER A 133 37.15 0.54 -5.33
CA SER A 133 36.46 -0.02 -4.16
C SER A 133 36.12 1.05 -3.11
N LYS A 134 37.09 1.89 -2.77
CA LYS A 134 36.91 3.03 -1.87
C LYS A 134 35.94 4.07 -2.42
N THR A 135 35.98 4.33 -3.73
CA THR A 135 35.12 5.32 -4.40
C THR A 135 33.63 4.97 -4.27
N TYR A 136 33.21 3.77 -4.69
CA TYR A 136 31.79 3.42 -4.64
C TYR A 136 31.29 3.20 -3.20
N LYS A 137 32.16 2.73 -2.29
CA LYS A 137 31.83 2.58 -0.87
C LYS A 137 31.62 3.94 -0.19
N ARG A 138 32.43 4.95 -0.50
CA ARG A 138 32.29 6.33 0.03
C ARG A 138 31.05 7.07 -0.49
N ALA A 139 30.47 6.61 -1.59
CA ALA A 139 29.23 7.17 -2.15
C ALA A 139 27.96 6.63 -1.47
N ARG A 140 28.03 5.63 -0.58
CA ARG A 140 26.86 5.08 0.12
C ARG A 140 26.21 6.13 1.02
N GLY A 141 24.91 6.36 0.83
CA GLY A 141 24.13 7.35 1.60
C GLY A 141 24.36 8.80 1.21
N LYS A 142 25.09 9.06 0.12
CA LYS A 142 25.25 10.39 -0.50
C LYS A 142 24.47 10.51 -1.79
#